data_AF-A0A7W0VZU7-F1
#
_entry.id   AF-A0A7W0VZU7-F1
#
_cell.length_a   1.000
_cell.length_b   1.000
_cell.length_c   1.000
_cell.angle_alpha   90.00
_cell.angle_beta   90.00
_cell.angle_gamma   90.00
#
_symmetry.space_group_name_H-M   'P 1'
#
loop_
_entity.id
_entity.type
_entity.pdbx_description
1 polymer ?
#
loop_
_entity_poly.entity_id
_entity_poly.type
_entity_poly.pdbx_seq_one_letter_code
_entity_poly.pdbx_strand_id
1 'polypeptide(L)'
;MPELYCYSCGMSDKSRIALIFGIPAVLLVGGLYYFFKIHQPKQEQGKAADEVLAWEARLDGVHRCLFGDKPASSRSAEALAVRELAPDVWDRVSCTKLIGKLSRGIAEDTGIMKVEHAWMSVDRAASRVANAFASHVDPTGEAPARRGKGSPLPQALDELDAARAALREAAGMDPPPSSAPAALPTAELIAVNLGSDRVASLTAWLIPSSSGAIAFGSIKGKGEVQLTLVPGAAPKVAKLPGGALRAVPDGSWGAAGLRQEVAIGSIDETGAFAQMTSLPVEMGARVVVAVGSFTGGLVAYGASNKLVIARSQGAAFVADKPIEVGRLAFAIDPGGRGLVAWTPMGEDGDDDGAIKGFIAKDGAPPKIVELGSGSAVQACLTPTQGWVGGEDQFISFDDTGVVPRVLPEHELLGCSTDGALLHRYGSTHYAVCAAQCRTADLTALRPTNIAAIAGGKVYAVRTRDRVIGVWTEGKAPKFYATEKSLTPTLAYGSAKGIELLGETEDGVTIVRLPL
;
A
#
# COMPACT_ATOMS: atom_id res chain seq x y z
N MET A 1 86.32 -44.91 -15.79
CA MET A 1 84.88 -45.25 -15.66
C MET A 1 84.18 -44.03 -15.09
N PRO A 2 83.12 -43.47 -15.71
CA PRO A 2 82.34 -43.98 -16.82
C PRO A 2 82.75 -43.38 -18.19
N GLU A 3 82.49 -44.15 -19.23
CA GLU A 3 82.80 -43.86 -20.63
C GLU A 3 81.78 -42.89 -21.24
N LEU A 4 82.27 -41.81 -21.85
CA LEU A 4 81.53 -40.95 -22.75
C LEU A 4 81.68 -41.50 -24.18
N TYR A 5 80.71 -42.32 -24.61
CA TYR A 5 80.57 -42.72 -26.01
C TYR A 5 79.89 -41.59 -26.80
N CYS A 6 80.70 -40.80 -27.53
CA CYS A 6 80.19 -39.91 -28.57
C CYS A 6 79.82 -40.71 -29.81
N TYR A 7 78.53 -41.07 -29.90
CA TYR A 7 77.89 -41.62 -31.09
C TYR A 7 77.79 -40.54 -32.18
N SER A 8 78.75 -40.50 -33.11
CA SER A 8 78.62 -39.75 -34.37
C SER A 8 77.88 -40.61 -35.40
N CYS A 9 76.55 -40.74 -35.26
CA CYS A 9 75.71 -41.23 -36.35
C CYS A 9 75.58 -40.14 -37.41
N GLY A 10 76.23 -40.35 -38.55
CA GLY A 10 75.99 -39.55 -39.76
C GLY A 10 74.51 -39.65 -40.14
N MET A 11 73.78 -38.55 -39.90
CA MET A 11 72.40 -38.41 -40.36
C MET A 11 72.38 -38.42 -41.89
N SER A 12 71.77 -39.46 -42.46
CA SER A 12 71.45 -39.56 -43.90
C SER A 12 70.86 -38.24 -44.42
N ASP A 13 71.24 -37.81 -45.63
CA ASP A 13 70.75 -36.56 -46.23
C ASP A 13 69.21 -36.50 -46.31
N LYS A 14 68.52 -37.66 -46.35
CA LYS A 14 67.06 -37.75 -46.25
C LYS A 14 66.52 -37.35 -44.87
N SER A 15 67.25 -37.68 -43.80
CA SER A 15 66.93 -37.29 -42.42
C SER A 15 67.20 -35.80 -42.17
N ARG A 16 68.23 -35.22 -42.80
CA ARG A 16 68.47 -33.76 -42.78
C ARG A 16 67.37 -32.98 -43.49
N ILE A 17 66.92 -33.44 -44.67
CA ILE A 17 65.79 -32.83 -45.40
C ILE A 17 64.50 -32.92 -44.58
N ALA A 18 64.22 -34.08 -43.95
CA ALA A 18 63.06 -34.24 -43.08
C ALA A 18 63.09 -33.30 -41.86
N LEU A 19 64.26 -33.00 -41.30
CA LEU A 19 64.42 -32.06 -40.18
C LEU A 19 64.27 -30.59 -40.63
N ILE A 20 64.84 -30.24 -41.78
CA ILE A 20 64.82 -28.88 -42.34
C ILE A 20 63.41 -28.46 -42.76
N PHE A 21 62.61 -29.37 -43.34
CA PHE A 21 61.23 -29.07 -43.75
C PHE A 21 60.17 -29.46 -42.72
N GLY A 22 60.42 -30.51 -41.92
CA GLY A 22 59.46 -31.00 -40.92
C GLY A 22 59.31 -30.08 -39.72
N ILE A 23 60.39 -29.49 -39.20
CA ILE A 23 60.32 -28.58 -38.04
C ILE A 23 59.57 -27.29 -38.37
N PRO A 24 59.85 -26.58 -39.49
CA PRO A 24 59.07 -25.41 -39.87
C PRO A 24 57.60 -25.75 -40.16
N ALA A 25 57.32 -26.91 -40.77
CA ALA A 25 55.94 -27.34 -41.02
C ALA A 25 55.17 -27.58 -39.71
N VAL A 26 55.78 -28.21 -38.71
CA VAL A 26 55.16 -28.42 -37.39
C VAL A 26 54.98 -27.10 -36.63
N LEU A 27 55.96 -26.19 -36.69
CA LEU A 27 55.83 -24.85 -36.07
C LEU A 27 54.77 -24.00 -36.75
N LEU A 28 54.64 -24.09 -38.08
CA LEU A 28 53.66 -23.34 -38.85
C LEU A 28 52.25 -23.92 -38.63
N VAL A 29 52.08 -25.24 -38.67
CA VAL A 29 50.79 -25.89 -38.34
C VAL A 29 50.41 -25.67 -36.88
N GLY A 30 51.35 -25.81 -35.94
CA GLY A 30 51.13 -25.55 -34.51
C GLY A 30 50.81 -24.09 -34.22
N GLY A 31 51.50 -23.15 -34.88
CA GLY A 31 51.25 -21.72 -34.80
C GLY A 31 49.89 -21.33 -35.37
N LEU A 32 49.52 -21.84 -36.55
CA LEU A 32 48.18 -21.64 -37.13
C LEU A 32 47.11 -22.27 -36.25
N TYR A 33 47.31 -23.48 -35.73
CA TYR A 33 46.37 -24.11 -34.81
C TYR A 33 46.19 -23.27 -33.54
N TYR A 34 47.28 -22.86 -32.88
CA TYR A 34 47.21 -21.99 -31.71
C TYR A 34 46.50 -20.67 -32.02
N PHE A 35 46.83 -20.05 -33.15
CA PHE A 35 46.22 -18.80 -33.57
C PHE A 35 44.71 -18.96 -33.81
N PHE A 36 44.30 -19.89 -34.67
CA PHE A 36 42.89 -20.09 -35.04
C PHE A 36 42.04 -20.72 -33.94
N LYS A 37 42.60 -21.57 -33.07
CA LYS A 37 41.83 -22.28 -32.03
C LYS A 37 41.88 -21.62 -30.65
N ILE A 38 42.91 -20.83 -30.35
CA ILE A 38 43.10 -20.26 -29.00
C ILE A 38 43.15 -18.74 -29.04
N HIS A 39 43.98 -18.16 -29.92
CA HIS A 39 44.21 -16.71 -29.89
C HIS A 39 43.07 -15.92 -30.50
N GLN A 40 42.63 -16.28 -31.71
CA GLN A 40 41.53 -15.61 -32.41
C GLN A 40 40.21 -15.66 -31.62
N PRO A 41 39.76 -16.81 -31.07
CA PRO A 41 38.53 -16.85 -30.27
C PRO A 41 38.60 -15.99 -29.01
N LYS A 42 39.77 -15.90 -28.36
CA LYS A 42 39.96 -15.02 -27.20
C LYS A 42 39.91 -13.53 -27.59
N GLN A 43 40.46 -13.17 -28.75
CA GLN A 43 40.35 -11.80 -29.26
C GLN A 43 38.89 -11.45 -29.61
N GLU A 44 38.16 -12.37 -30.27
CA GLU A 44 36.74 -12.20 -30.58
C GLU A 44 35.89 -12.09 -29.31
N GLN A 45 36.16 -12.91 -28.29
CA GLN A 45 35.51 -12.80 -26.98
C GLN A 45 35.83 -11.48 -26.28
N GLY A 46 37.08 -11.01 -26.35
CA GLY A 46 37.47 -9.71 -25.80
C GLY A 46 36.71 -8.55 -26.45
N LYS A 47 36.61 -8.55 -27.78
CA LYS A 47 35.83 -7.55 -28.53
C LYS A 47 34.33 -7.60 -28.18
N ALA A 48 33.77 -8.81 -28.07
CA ALA A 48 32.38 -8.99 -27.65
C ALA A 48 32.16 -8.45 -26.23
N ALA A 49 33.07 -8.72 -25.29
CA ALA A 49 33.00 -8.20 -23.93
C ALA A 49 33.09 -6.65 -23.90
N ASP A 50 33.99 -6.06 -24.68
CA ASP A 50 34.11 -4.60 -24.81
C ASP A 50 32.82 -3.97 -25.38
N GLU A 51 32.20 -4.62 -26.37
CA GLU A 51 30.91 -4.19 -26.93
C GLU A 51 29.78 -4.26 -25.88
N VAL A 52 29.71 -5.35 -25.12
CA VAL A 52 28.76 -5.52 -24.01
C VAL A 52 28.95 -4.41 -22.98
N LEU A 53 30.18 -4.11 -22.56
CA LEU A 53 30.47 -3.02 -21.60
C LEU A 53 30.05 -1.65 -22.13
N ALA A 54 30.31 -1.36 -23.40
CA ALA A 54 29.90 -0.10 -24.03
C ALA A 54 28.36 0.04 -24.09
N TRP A 55 27.64 -1.06 -24.31
CA TRP A 55 26.18 -1.08 -24.24
C TRP A 55 25.66 -0.95 -22.80
N GLU A 56 26.27 -1.62 -21.83
CA GLU A 56 25.91 -1.50 -20.42
C GLU A 56 26.04 -0.06 -19.91
N ALA A 57 27.03 0.71 -20.38
CA ALA A 57 27.14 2.13 -20.06
C ALA A 57 25.92 2.95 -20.53
N ARG A 58 25.28 2.54 -21.64
CA ARG A 58 24.00 3.14 -22.11
C ARG A 58 22.84 2.71 -21.22
N LEU A 59 22.79 1.42 -20.85
CA LEU A 59 21.79 0.89 -19.92
C LEU A 59 21.86 1.58 -18.56
N ASP A 60 23.06 1.83 -18.02
CA ASP A 60 23.26 2.57 -16.78
C ASP A 60 22.74 4.01 -16.87
N GLY A 61 22.82 4.64 -18.05
CA GLY A 61 22.17 5.92 -18.33
C GLY A 61 20.64 5.83 -18.22
N VAL A 62 20.04 4.79 -18.80
CA VAL A 62 18.59 4.52 -18.69
C VAL A 62 18.19 4.24 -17.25
N HIS A 63 18.93 3.39 -16.53
CA HIS A 63 18.66 3.04 -15.14
C HIS A 63 18.72 4.28 -14.24
N ARG A 64 19.73 5.15 -14.39
CA ARG A 64 19.80 6.41 -13.65
C ARG A 64 18.62 7.33 -13.98
N CYS A 65 18.17 7.35 -15.22
CA CYS A 65 17.00 8.15 -15.62
C CYS A 65 15.70 7.63 -15.00
N LEU A 66 15.48 6.30 -15.06
CA LEU A 66 14.27 5.65 -14.57
C LEU A 66 14.21 5.58 -13.05
N PHE A 67 15.32 5.23 -12.39
CA PHE A 67 15.35 4.89 -10.96
C PHE A 67 16.09 5.92 -10.10
N GLY A 68 16.81 6.88 -10.72
CA GLY A 68 17.73 7.79 -10.05
C GLY A 68 19.13 7.21 -9.88
N ASP A 69 20.08 8.04 -9.42
CA ASP A 69 21.47 7.64 -9.22
C ASP A 69 21.65 6.55 -8.15
N LYS A 70 20.70 6.46 -7.22
CA LYS A 70 20.67 5.49 -6.13
C LYS A 70 19.28 4.86 -6.11
N PRO A 71 19.02 3.80 -6.90
CA PRO A 71 17.74 3.12 -6.87
C PRO A 71 17.47 2.63 -5.44
N ALA A 72 16.19 2.57 -5.03
CA ALA A 72 15.85 2.13 -3.67
C ALA A 72 15.83 0.60 -3.52
N SER A 73 15.84 -0.13 -4.63
CA SER A 73 15.82 -1.60 -4.68
C SER A 73 16.70 -2.12 -5.82
N SER A 74 17.17 -3.35 -5.70
CA SER A 74 17.78 -4.10 -6.80
C SER A 74 16.79 -4.64 -7.82
N ARG A 75 15.49 -4.66 -7.51
CA ARG A 75 14.47 -5.05 -8.47
C ARG A 75 13.97 -3.83 -9.23
N SER A 76 14.09 -3.86 -10.56
CA SER A 76 13.69 -2.78 -11.46
C SER A 76 12.24 -2.35 -11.24
N ALA A 77 11.33 -3.31 -11.05
CA ALA A 77 9.92 -3.05 -10.70
C ALA A 77 9.73 -2.27 -9.40
N GLU A 78 10.43 -2.66 -8.33
CA GLU A 78 10.36 -2.00 -7.02
C GLU A 78 11.00 -0.61 -7.07
N ALA A 79 12.17 -0.48 -7.71
CA ALA A 79 12.88 0.79 -7.86
C ALA A 79 12.05 1.82 -8.65
N LEU A 80 11.38 1.38 -9.73
CA LEU A 80 10.46 2.21 -10.49
C LEU A 80 9.28 2.67 -9.64
N ALA A 81 8.63 1.75 -8.92
CA ALA A 81 7.48 2.06 -8.07
C ALA A 81 7.86 3.07 -6.96
N VAL A 82 9.02 2.91 -6.31
CA VAL A 82 9.54 3.87 -5.33
C VAL A 82 9.74 5.26 -5.95
N ARG A 83 10.32 5.31 -7.15
CA ARG A 83 10.56 6.57 -7.84
C ARG A 83 9.26 7.30 -8.21
N GLU A 84 8.23 6.56 -8.61
CA GLU A 84 6.91 7.10 -8.95
C GLU A 84 6.10 7.57 -7.73
N LEU A 85 6.41 7.02 -6.55
CA LEU A 85 5.81 7.43 -5.29
C LEU A 85 6.27 8.83 -4.85
N ALA A 86 7.47 9.25 -5.25
CA ALA A 86 7.98 10.61 -5.04
C ALA A 86 7.31 11.65 -5.97
N PRO A 87 7.35 12.95 -5.64
CA PRO A 87 6.97 14.03 -6.57
C PRO A 87 7.76 13.88 -7.87
N ASP A 88 7.10 14.10 -8.99
CA ASP A 88 7.61 13.76 -10.33
C ASP A 88 8.88 14.58 -10.67
N VAL A 89 10.05 13.97 -10.47
CA VAL A 89 11.36 14.52 -10.87
C VAL A 89 11.85 13.90 -12.19
N TRP A 90 10.99 13.24 -12.97
CA TRP A 90 11.40 12.64 -14.24
C TRP A 90 11.42 13.65 -15.38
N ASP A 91 12.61 13.89 -15.95
CA ASP A 91 12.73 14.42 -17.30
C ASP A 91 12.41 13.30 -18.30
N ARG A 92 11.12 13.15 -18.59
CA ARG A 92 10.61 12.12 -19.50
C ARG A 92 11.22 12.23 -20.89
N VAL A 93 11.49 13.44 -21.37
CA VAL A 93 12.07 13.67 -22.70
C VAL A 93 13.49 13.11 -22.76
N SER A 94 14.29 13.37 -21.73
CA SER A 94 15.63 12.80 -21.63
C SER A 94 15.61 11.28 -21.48
N CYS A 95 14.70 10.72 -20.67
CA CYS A 95 14.59 9.27 -20.53
C CYS A 95 14.16 8.58 -21.84
N THR A 96 13.19 9.14 -22.59
CA THR A 96 12.77 8.60 -23.90
C THR A 96 13.96 8.49 -24.86
N LYS A 97 14.80 9.52 -24.93
CA LYS A 97 16.00 9.53 -25.81
C LYS A 97 17.02 8.47 -25.42
N LEU A 98 17.18 8.19 -24.13
CA LEU A 98 18.10 7.16 -23.64
C LEU A 98 17.56 5.76 -23.93
N ILE A 99 16.27 5.53 -23.68
CA ILE A 99 15.62 4.24 -23.93
C ILE A 99 15.64 3.88 -25.42
N GLY A 100 15.43 4.85 -26.31
CA GLY A 100 15.56 4.65 -27.76
C GLY A 100 16.95 4.22 -28.23
N LYS A 101 17.99 4.32 -27.39
CA LYS A 101 19.37 3.92 -27.66
C LYS A 101 19.76 2.57 -27.05
N LEU A 102 18.81 1.84 -26.47
CA LEU A 102 19.06 0.52 -25.86
C LEU A 102 19.23 -0.61 -26.88
N SER A 103 18.82 -0.43 -28.13
CA SER A 103 19.16 -1.42 -29.16
C SER A 103 20.66 -1.41 -29.44
N ARG A 104 21.20 -2.57 -29.84
CA ARG A 104 22.58 -2.70 -30.29
C ARG A 104 22.84 -1.72 -31.45
N GLY A 105 21.89 -1.64 -32.38
CA GLY A 105 21.98 -0.83 -33.60
C GLY A 105 22.60 -1.62 -34.75
N ILE A 106 23.11 -0.91 -35.76
CA ILE A 106 23.90 -1.52 -36.84
C ILE A 106 25.33 -1.66 -36.32
N ALA A 107 25.75 -2.89 -36.05
CA ALA A 107 27.10 -3.25 -35.62
C ALA A 107 27.63 -4.42 -36.46
N GLU A 108 28.95 -4.55 -36.55
CA GLU A 108 29.58 -5.71 -37.20
C GLU A 108 29.34 -6.98 -36.37
N ASP A 109 29.25 -8.13 -37.04
CA ASP A 109 29.13 -9.43 -36.38
C ASP A 109 30.37 -9.71 -35.53
N THR A 110 30.17 -10.14 -34.28
CA THR A 110 31.27 -10.50 -33.37
C THR A 110 32.04 -11.75 -33.79
N GLY A 111 31.50 -12.53 -34.73
CA GLY A 111 32.01 -13.85 -35.13
C GLY A 111 31.57 -14.98 -34.20
N ILE A 112 30.90 -14.65 -33.08
CA ILE A 112 30.48 -15.61 -32.06
C ILE A 112 28.97 -15.77 -32.09
N MET A 113 28.49 -16.82 -32.77
CA MET A 113 27.05 -17.09 -32.96
C MET A 113 26.20 -17.04 -31.68
N LYS A 114 26.75 -17.48 -30.54
CA LYS A 114 26.04 -17.41 -29.24
C LYS A 114 25.82 -15.97 -28.77
N VAL A 115 26.81 -15.09 -28.97
CA VAL A 115 26.73 -13.66 -28.64
C VAL A 115 25.71 -12.98 -29.55
N GLU A 116 25.74 -13.27 -30.84
CA GLU A 116 24.77 -12.73 -31.81
C GLU A 116 23.32 -13.10 -31.48
N HIS A 117 23.08 -14.36 -31.12
CA HIS A 117 21.75 -14.81 -30.70
C HIS A 117 21.29 -14.14 -29.38
N ALA A 118 22.21 -13.90 -28.44
CA ALA A 118 21.92 -13.18 -27.21
C ALA A 118 21.60 -11.70 -27.49
N TRP A 119 22.31 -11.05 -28.41
CA TRP A 119 22.00 -9.68 -28.88
C TRP A 119 20.59 -9.56 -29.44
N MET A 120 20.14 -10.52 -30.27
CA MET A 120 18.75 -10.55 -30.76
C MET A 120 17.72 -10.62 -29.63
N SER A 121 18.07 -11.22 -28.49
CA SER A 121 17.20 -11.30 -27.32
C SER A 121 17.17 -9.97 -26.57
N VAL A 122 18.33 -9.30 -26.44
CA VAL A 122 18.45 -7.96 -25.89
C VAL A 122 17.68 -6.93 -26.72
N ASP A 123 17.81 -6.93 -28.05
CA ASP A 123 17.10 -5.98 -28.92
C ASP A 123 15.57 -6.15 -28.83
N ARG A 124 15.10 -7.40 -28.74
CA ARG A 124 13.67 -7.70 -28.52
C ARG A 124 13.20 -7.19 -27.16
N ALA A 125 13.97 -7.40 -26.09
CA ALA A 125 13.64 -6.89 -24.76
C ALA A 125 13.68 -5.35 -24.70
N ALA A 126 14.70 -4.72 -25.28
CA ALA A 126 14.84 -3.27 -25.38
C ALA A 126 13.65 -2.64 -26.14
N SER A 127 13.21 -3.27 -27.24
CA SER A 127 12.02 -2.83 -27.97
C SER A 127 10.75 -2.93 -27.12
N ARG A 128 10.60 -3.98 -26.29
CA ARG A 128 9.50 -4.10 -25.34
C ARG A 128 9.56 -3.04 -24.26
N VAL A 129 10.75 -2.74 -23.71
CA VAL A 129 10.94 -1.63 -22.77
C VAL A 129 10.56 -0.30 -23.40
N ALA A 130 10.99 -0.02 -24.63
CA ALA A 130 10.64 1.21 -25.33
C ALA A 130 9.12 1.38 -25.52
N ASN A 131 8.43 0.34 -25.99
CA ASN A 131 6.98 0.37 -26.18
C ASN A 131 6.23 0.47 -24.84
N ALA A 132 6.69 -0.27 -23.83
CA ALA A 132 6.12 -0.23 -22.50
C ALA A 132 6.31 1.13 -21.83
N PHE A 133 7.49 1.73 -21.99
CA PHE A 133 7.80 3.07 -21.51
C PHE A 133 6.95 4.12 -22.21
N ALA A 134 6.84 4.08 -23.54
CA ALA A 134 5.98 5.00 -24.29
C ALA A 134 4.52 4.95 -23.80
N SER A 135 3.99 3.75 -23.56
CA SER A 135 2.64 3.54 -23.01
C SER A 135 2.51 4.02 -21.55
N HIS A 136 3.62 4.03 -20.82
CA HIS A 136 3.70 4.46 -19.43
C HIS A 136 3.76 6.00 -19.30
N VAL A 137 4.49 6.67 -20.21
CA VAL A 137 4.71 8.11 -20.17
C VAL A 137 3.79 8.93 -21.06
N ASP A 138 2.90 8.28 -21.83
CA ASP A 138 2.07 8.87 -22.90
C ASP A 138 1.66 10.33 -22.60
N PRO A 139 2.27 11.29 -23.30
CA PRO A 139 2.05 12.71 -23.08
C PRO A 139 0.79 13.25 -23.76
N THR A 140 0.11 12.45 -24.60
CA THR A 140 -0.96 12.93 -25.49
C THR A 140 -2.36 12.97 -24.85
N GLY A 141 -2.56 12.27 -23.72
CA GLY A 141 -3.79 12.36 -22.93
C GLY A 141 -5.03 11.68 -23.56
N GLU A 142 -4.95 11.12 -24.75
CA GLU A 142 -6.08 10.42 -25.40
C GLU A 142 -6.35 9.04 -24.78
N ALA A 143 -5.32 8.40 -24.21
CA ALA A 143 -5.47 7.24 -23.35
C ALA A 143 -4.92 7.56 -21.95
N PRO A 144 -5.60 7.18 -20.84
CA PRO A 144 -5.04 7.35 -19.52
C PRO A 144 -3.74 6.56 -19.45
N ALA A 145 -2.62 7.25 -19.21
CA ALA A 145 -1.31 6.62 -19.03
C ALA A 145 -1.48 5.40 -18.12
N ARG A 146 -1.04 4.22 -18.59
CA ARG A 146 -1.17 2.95 -17.84
C ARG A 146 -0.14 2.90 -16.72
N ARG A 147 -0.32 3.81 -15.78
CA ARG A 147 0.45 3.94 -14.57
C ARG A 147 -0.17 3.02 -13.53
N GLY A 148 0.44 1.87 -13.29
CA GLY A 148 0.20 1.04 -12.10
C GLY A 148 -0.17 -0.38 -12.48
N LYS A 149 -1.24 -0.91 -11.86
CA LYS A 149 -1.71 -2.27 -12.11
C LYS A 149 -1.94 -2.50 -13.60
N GLY A 150 -1.12 -3.35 -14.21
CA GLY A 150 -1.14 -3.66 -15.64
C GLY A 150 -0.20 -2.81 -16.52
N SER A 151 0.69 -2.01 -15.91
CA SER A 151 1.80 -1.40 -16.64
C SER A 151 2.75 -2.49 -17.14
N PRO A 152 3.07 -2.56 -18.44
CA PRO A 152 4.00 -3.56 -18.96
C PRO A 152 5.46 -3.26 -18.66
N LEU A 153 5.78 -2.04 -18.18
CA LEU A 153 7.15 -1.55 -18.04
C LEU A 153 7.97 -2.35 -17.01
N PRO A 154 7.48 -2.63 -15.78
CA PRO A 154 8.22 -3.46 -14.83
C PRO A 154 8.64 -4.81 -15.40
N GLN A 155 7.71 -5.54 -16.03
CA GLN A 155 7.99 -6.83 -16.64
C GLN A 155 9.00 -6.71 -17.79
N ALA A 156 8.85 -5.69 -18.65
CA ALA A 156 9.78 -5.48 -19.76
C ALA A 156 11.21 -5.19 -19.28
N LEU A 157 11.37 -4.47 -18.15
CA LEU A 157 12.67 -4.22 -17.53
C LEU A 157 13.29 -5.50 -16.97
N ASP A 158 12.50 -6.33 -16.26
CA ASP A 158 12.98 -7.63 -15.75
C ASP A 158 13.43 -8.56 -16.91
N GLU A 159 12.71 -8.55 -18.03
CA GLU A 159 13.09 -9.30 -19.24
C GLU A 159 14.38 -8.76 -19.89
N LEU A 160 14.60 -7.44 -19.84
CA LEU A 160 15.84 -6.82 -20.34
C LEU A 160 17.03 -7.20 -19.46
N ASP A 161 16.87 -7.18 -18.13
CA ASP A 161 17.90 -7.61 -17.18
C ASP A 161 18.25 -9.09 -17.35
N ALA A 162 17.25 -9.96 -17.60
CA ALA A 162 17.47 -11.36 -17.93
C ALA A 162 18.23 -11.55 -19.27
N ALA A 163 17.86 -10.78 -20.30
CA ALA A 163 18.54 -10.82 -21.59
C ALA A 163 20.00 -10.33 -21.49
N ARG A 164 20.26 -9.30 -20.67
CA ARG A 164 21.61 -8.83 -20.34
C ARG A 164 22.45 -9.92 -19.68
N ALA A 165 21.90 -10.63 -18.70
CA ALA A 165 22.61 -11.71 -18.02
C ALA A 165 23.02 -12.82 -19.00
N ALA A 166 22.11 -13.23 -19.89
CA ALA A 166 22.39 -14.21 -20.94
C ALA A 166 23.45 -13.71 -21.94
N LEU A 167 23.44 -12.42 -22.29
CA LEU A 167 24.45 -11.81 -23.16
C LEU A 167 25.84 -11.82 -22.53
N ARG A 168 25.97 -11.48 -21.24
CA ARG A 168 27.24 -11.54 -20.51
C ARG A 168 27.78 -12.97 -20.44
N GLU A 169 26.91 -13.94 -20.13
CA GLU A 169 27.28 -15.36 -20.13
C GLU A 169 27.78 -15.81 -21.52
N ALA A 170 27.09 -15.43 -22.59
CA ALA A 170 27.49 -15.74 -23.96
C ALA A 170 28.84 -15.11 -24.34
N ALA A 171 29.14 -13.92 -23.81
CA ALA A 171 30.41 -13.21 -23.99
C ALA A 171 31.54 -13.73 -23.08
N GLY A 172 31.28 -14.75 -22.23
CA GLY A 172 32.26 -15.29 -21.30
C GLY A 172 32.60 -14.33 -20.15
N MET A 173 31.69 -13.41 -19.83
CA MET A 173 31.82 -12.45 -18.73
C MET A 173 31.16 -12.99 -17.46
N ASP A 174 31.67 -12.57 -16.30
CA ASP A 174 30.99 -12.80 -15.03
C ASP A 174 29.59 -12.13 -15.03
N PRO A 175 28.64 -12.61 -14.20
CA PRO A 175 27.38 -11.91 -13.98
C PRO A 175 27.60 -10.44 -13.66
N PRO A 176 26.65 -9.55 -14.02
CA PRO A 176 26.83 -8.13 -13.76
C PRO A 176 27.04 -7.91 -12.25
N PRO A 177 27.98 -7.05 -11.84
CA PRO A 177 28.21 -6.81 -10.43
C PRO A 177 26.91 -6.30 -9.80
N SER A 178 26.47 -6.95 -8.71
CA SER A 178 25.32 -6.53 -7.91
C SER A 178 25.68 -5.23 -7.16
N SER A 179 25.78 -4.13 -7.90
CA SER A 179 25.91 -2.76 -7.37
C SER A 179 24.58 -2.22 -6.85
N ALA A 180 23.51 -2.97 -7.08
CA ALA A 180 22.18 -2.58 -6.70
C ALA A 180 21.95 -2.81 -5.18
N PRO A 181 21.17 -1.94 -4.51
CA PRO A 181 20.86 -2.10 -3.11
C PRO A 181 20.14 -3.42 -2.84
N ALA A 182 20.09 -3.83 -1.57
CA ALA A 182 19.24 -4.96 -1.19
C ALA A 182 17.80 -4.74 -1.66
N ALA A 183 17.09 -5.82 -1.95
CA ALA A 183 15.65 -5.75 -2.21
C ALA A 183 14.93 -5.08 -1.03
N LEU A 184 13.77 -4.46 -1.29
CA LEU A 184 13.02 -3.81 -0.23
C LEU A 184 12.63 -4.82 0.87
N PRO A 185 12.56 -4.40 2.14
CA PRO A 185 12.02 -5.25 3.19
C PRO A 185 10.57 -5.63 2.86
N THR A 186 10.23 -6.91 3.03
CA THR A 186 8.87 -7.40 2.78
C THR A 186 7.94 -7.00 3.93
N ALA A 187 6.82 -6.36 3.60
CA ALA A 187 5.71 -6.16 4.53
C ALA A 187 4.80 -7.40 4.55
N GLU A 188 4.41 -7.82 5.74
CA GLU A 188 3.53 -8.97 5.94
C GLU A 188 2.09 -8.62 5.54
N LEU A 189 1.51 -9.44 4.66
CA LEU A 189 0.10 -9.39 4.29
C LEU A 189 -0.69 -10.39 5.14
N ILE A 190 -1.53 -9.89 6.03
CA ILE A 190 -2.38 -10.71 6.90
C ILE A 190 -3.77 -10.79 6.29
N ALA A 191 -4.11 -11.95 5.72
CA ALA A 191 -5.45 -12.19 5.19
C ALA A 191 -6.51 -12.07 6.30
N VAL A 192 -7.61 -11.39 5.99
CA VAL A 192 -8.75 -11.27 6.91
C VAL A 192 -9.74 -12.39 6.62
N ASN A 193 -9.91 -13.30 7.58
CA ASN A 193 -10.73 -14.50 7.42
C ASN A 193 -11.76 -14.65 8.54
N LEU A 194 -12.89 -15.27 8.22
CA LEU A 194 -13.82 -15.87 9.16
C LEU A 194 -13.69 -17.39 9.08
N GLY A 195 -12.99 -18.00 10.05
CA GLY A 195 -12.60 -19.41 9.93
C GLY A 195 -11.70 -19.60 8.70
N SER A 196 -12.09 -20.48 7.78
CA SER A 196 -11.40 -20.70 6.50
C SER A 196 -11.83 -19.74 5.39
N ASP A 197 -12.88 -18.94 5.61
CA ASP A 197 -13.48 -18.11 4.58
C ASP A 197 -12.85 -16.73 4.52
N ARG A 198 -12.35 -16.35 3.36
CA ARG A 198 -11.75 -15.04 3.15
C ARG A 198 -12.81 -13.96 3.00
N VAL A 199 -12.59 -12.83 3.67
CA VAL A 199 -13.38 -11.61 3.41
C VAL A 199 -12.97 -11.08 2.04
N ALA A 200 -13.90 -11.13 1.10
CA ALA A 200 -13.65 -10.88 -0.31
C ALA A 200 -13.53 -9.38 -0.63
N SER A 201 -14.34 -8.55 0.03
CA SER A 201 -14.31 -7.10 -0.17
C SER A 201 -14.75 -6.33 1.08
N LEU A 202 -14.35 -5.06 1.15
CA LEU A 202 -14.88 -4.07 2.08
C LEU A 202 -16.14 -3.43 1.47
N THR A 203 -17.14 -3.20 2.31
CA THR A 203 -18.41 -2.56 1.91
C THR A 203 -18.59 -1.18 2.55
N ALA A 204 -18.07 -1.00 3.77
CA ALA A 204 -18.04 0.28 4.47
C ALA A 204 -16.98 0.25 5.58
N TRP A 205 -16.63 1.42 6.11
CA TRP A 205 -15.77 1.54 7.28
C TRP A 205 -16.07 2.82 8.03
N LEU A 206 -15.72 2.83 9.32
CA LEU A 206 -15.78 4.03 10.16
C LEU A 206 -14.40 4.67 10.25
N ILE A 207 -14.39 5.97 10.52
CA ILE A 207 -13.15 6.69 10.82
C ILE A 207 -12.47 6.03 12.05
N PRO A 208 -11.17 5.70 11.99
CA PRO A 208 -10.48 5.06 13.10
C PRO A 208 -10.52 5.89 14.38
N SER A 209 -10.70 5.21 15.50
CA SER A 209 -10.62 5.76 16.85
C SER A 209 -9.39 5.22 17.58
N SER A 210 -9.12 5.73 18.78
CA SER A 210 -7.89 5.46 19.51
C SER A 210 -7.62 3.98 19.81
N SER A 211 -8.66 3.18 20.02
CA SER A 211 -8.52 1.74 20.26
C SER A 211 -8.56 0.90 18.97
N GLY A 212 -8.72 1.53 17.81
CA GLY A 212 -8.76 0.87 16.51
C GLY A 212 -9.94 1.29 15.62
N ALA A 213 -10.39 0.38 14.77
CA ALA A 213 -11.39 0.69 13.74
C ALA A 213 -12.47 -0.40 13.64
N ILE A 214 -13.64 0.01 13.16
CA ILE A 214 -14.72 -0.89 12.75
C ILE A 214 -14.87 -0.77 11.23
N ALA A 215 -14.87 -1.92 10.55
CA ALA A 215 -15.14 -2.01 9.13
C ALA A 215 -16.16 -3.10 8.83
N PHE A 216 -16.74 -3.03 7.64
CA PHE A 216 -17.75 -3.95 7.14
C PHE A 216 -17.26 -4.53 5.83
N GLY A 217 -17.54 -5.79 5.61
CA GLY A 217 -17.14 -6.48 4.39
C GLY A 217 -18.11 -7.58 4.02
N SER A 218 -17.78 -8.29 2.94
CA SER A 218 -18.55 -9.41 2.44
C SER A 218 -17.70 -10.65 2.23
N ILE A 219 -18.28 -11.82 2.46
CA ILE A 219 -17.71 -13.10 2.07
C ILE A 219 -18.53 -13.63 0.89
N LYS A 220 -17.83 -14.03 -0.18
CA LYS A 220 -18.47 -14.48 -1.43
C LYS A 220 -19.46 -15.62 -1.15
N GLY A 221 -20.74 -15.36 -1.40
CA GLY A 221 -21.83 -16.32 -1.20
C GLY A 221 -22.18 -16.64 0.27
N LYS A 222 -21.58 -15.96 1.25
CA LYS A 222 -21.79 -16.23 2.69
C LYS A 222 -22.29 -15.02 3.50
N GLY A 223 -22.45 -13.86 2.87
CA GLY A 223 -23.07 -12.69 3.47
C GLY A 223 -22.08 -11.66 4.01
N GLU A 224 -22.59 -10.75 4.85
CA GLU A 224 -21.86 -9.61 5.40
C GLU A 224 -21.13 -9.97 6.70
N VAL A 225 -20.04 -9.25 6.98
CA VAL A 225 -19.25 -9.42 8.20
C VAL A 225 -18.86 -8.06 8.80
N GLN A 226 -18.74 -8.01 10.12
CA GLN A 226 -18.11 -6.91 10.85
C GLN A 226 -16.67 -7.30 11.16
N LEU A 227 -15.77 -6.37 10.89
CA LEU A 227 -14.36 -6.43 11.26
C LEU A 227 -14.15 -5.49 12.44
N THR A 228 -13.69 -6.03 13.57
CA THR A 228 -13.20 -5.24 14.69
C THR A 228 -11.68 -5.30 14.70
N LEU A 229 -11.07 -4.16 14.42
CA LEU A 229 -9.63 -4.00 14.24
C LEU A 229 -9.07 -3.30 15.47
N VAL A 230 -8.20 -3.98 16.21
CA VAL A 230 -7.48 -3.41 17.36
C VAL A 230 -5.99 -3.42 17.01
N PRO A 231 -5.28 -2.28 17.09
CA PRO A 231 -3.88 -2.21 16.68
C PRO A 231 -3.00 -3.27 17.36
N GLY A 232 -2.23 -4.02 16.57
CA GLY A 232 -1.35 -5.08 17.03
C GLY A 232 -2.05 -6.40 17.40
N ALA A 233 -3.38 -6.44 17.43
CA ALA A 233 -4.15 -7.66 17.67
C ALA A 233 -4.56 -8.32 16.35
N ALA A 234 -4.89 -9.62 16.39
CA ALA A 234 -5.52 -10.28 15.25
C ALA A 234 -6.91 -9.67 14.98
N PRO A 235 -7.31 -9.46 13.72
CA PRO A 235 -8.63 -8.94 13.41
C PRO A 235 -9.71 -9.90 13.88
N LYS A 236 -10.74 -9.37 14.54
CA LYS A 236 -11.93 -10.16 14.87
C LYS A 236 -12.95 -9.98 13.75
N VAL A 237 -13.37 -11.08 13.15
CA VAL A 237 -14.37 -11.10 12.08
C VAL A 237 -15.58 -11.84 12.59
N ALA A 238 -16.77 -11.24 12.46
CA ALA A 238 -18.02 -11.86 12.88
C ALA A 238 -19.10 -11.66 11.81
N LYS A 239 -19.94 -12.68 11.59
CA LYS A 239 -21.07 -12.57 10.66
C LYS A 239 -22.04 -11.49 11.11
N LEU A 240 -22.62 -10.79 10.15
CA LEU A 240 -23.67 -9.81 10.39
C LEU A 240 -25.00 -10.28 9.77
N PRO A 241 -26.11 -10.16 10.50
CA PRO A 241 -27.41 -10.08 9.83
C PRO A 241 -27.43 -8.81 8.96
N GLY A 242 -28.01 -8.89 7.76
CA GLY A 242 -27.87 -7.82 6.75
C GLY A 242 -28.21 -6.43 7.30
N GLY A 243 -27.27 -5.48 7.17
CA GLY A 243 -27.41 -4.11 7.68
C GLY A 243 -27.32 -3.95 9.21
N ALA A 244 -26.89 -4.98 9.94
CA ALA A 244 -26.70 -4.92 11.38
C ALA A 244 -25.33 -4.36 11.78
N LEU A 245 -25.27 -3.90 13.04
CA LEU A 245 -24.07 -3.50 13.74
C LEU A 245 -23.96 -4.34 15.02
N ARG A 246 -22.86 -5.07 15.18
CA ARG A 246 -22.51 -5.71 16.47
C ARG A 246 -21.96 -4.66 17.42
N ALA A 247 -22.36 -4.77 18.68
CA ALA A 247 -21.94 -3.85 19.71
C ALA A 247 -20.45 -3.98 20.06
N VAL A 248 -19.90 -2.94 20.67
CA VAL A 248 -18.54 -2.94 21.23
C VAL A 248 -18.54 -2.66 22.73
N PRO A 249 -17.65 -3.29 23.52
CA PRO A 249 -16.70 -4.32 23.09
C PRO A 249 -17.37 -5.72 22.99
N ASP A 250 -18.62 -5.84 23.44
CA ASP A 250 -19.38 -7.09 23.46
C ASP A 250 -20.04 -7.38 22.11
N GLY A 251 -19.30 -8.05 21.23
CA GLY A 251 -19.80 -8.44 19.90
C GLY A 251 -20.84 -9.57 19.90
N SER A 252 -21.27 -10.09 21.05
CA SER A 252 -22.28 -11.16 21.14
C SER A 252 -23.72 -10.67 20.92
N TRP A 253 -23.92 -9.36 20.84
CA TRP A 253 -25.22 -8.74 20.56
C TRP A 253 -25.05 -7.57 19.58
N GLY A 254 -26.16 -7.02 19.11
CA GLY A 254 -26.15 -5.87 18.23
C GLY A 254 -27.53 -5.38 17.89
N ALA A 255 -27.61 -4.54 16.87
CA ALA A 255 -28.85 -4.02 16.36
C ALA A 255 -28.86 -3.95 14.83
N ALA A 256 -30.02 -4.12 14.22
CA ALA A 256 -30.23 -3.99 12.79
C ALA A 256 -31.38 -3.02 12.51
N GLY A 257 -31.15 -2.11 11.59
CA GLY A 257 -32.19 -1.23 11.07
C GLY A 257 -32.97 -1.96 9.98
N LEU A 258 -34.26 -2.18 10.21
CA LEU A 258 -35.17 -2.79 9.24
C LEU A 258 -36.16 -1.75 8.71
N ARG A 259 -37.03 -2.16 7.79
CA ARG A 259 -37.95 -1.25 7.10
C ARG A 259 -38.93 -0.55 8.05
N GLN A 260 -39.40 -1.24 9.09
CA GLN A 260 -40.45 -0.77 10.02
C GLN A 260 -40.08 -0.96 11.49
N GLU A 261 -38.87 -1.43 11.76
CA GLU A 261 -38.41 -1.67 13.13
C GLU A 261 -36.89 -1.58 13.23
N VAL A 262 -36.40 -1.43 14.46
CA VAL A 262 -35.03 -1.74 14.83
C VAL A 262 -35.05 -3.01 15.65
N ALA A 263 -34.42 -4.07 15.13
CA ALA A 263 -34.21 -5.30 15.87
C ALA A 263 -32.95 -5.18 16.72
N ILE A 264 -33.07 -5.35 18.04
CA ILE A 264 -31.95 -5.31 19.00
C ILE A 264 -31.91 -6.63 19.74
N GLY A 265 -30.77 -7.31 19.73
CA GLY A 265 -30.73 -8.68 20.25
C GLY A 265 -29.36 -9.32 20.33
N SER A 266 -29.31 -10.49 20.96
CA SER A 266 -28.14 -11.37 20.90
C SER A 266 -27.98 -11.92 19.49
N ILE A 267 -26.74 -11.98 19.00
CA ILE A 267 -26.39 -12.43 17.66
C ILE A 267 -25.44 -13.62 17.78
N ASP A 268 -25.89 -14.76 17.27
CA ASP A 268 -25.12 -16.00 17.30
C ASP A 268 -23.93 -16.01 16.33
N GLU A 269 -23.21 -17.12 16.29
CA GLU A 269 -22.06 -17.34 15.39
C GLU A 269 -22.44 -17.39 13.90
N THR A 270 -23.71 -17.68 13.59
CA THR A 270 -24.24 -17.67 12.23
C THR A 270 -24.60 -16.26 11.76
N GLY A 271 -24.66 -15.30 12.68
CA GLY A 271 -25.12 -13.94 12.42
C GLY A 271 -26.63 -13.78 12.55
N ALA A 272 -27.35 -14.75 13.11
CA ALA A 272 -28.78 -14.65 13.33
C ALA A 272 -29.10 -14.05 14.70
N PHE A 273 -30.19 -13.30 14.80
CA PHE A 273 -30.72 -12.85 16.08
C PHE A 273 -31.38 -14.01 16.82
N ALA A 274 -30.90 -14.34 18.02
CA ALA A 274 -31.43 -15.44 18.84
C ALA A 274 -32.53 -14.97 19.80
N GLN A 275 -32.31 -13.84 20.47
CA GLN A 275 -33.30 -13.16 21.31
C GLN A 275 -33.34 -11.70 20.90
N MET A 276 -34.51 -11.17 20.52
CA MET A 276 -34.62 -9.79 20.05
C MET A 276 -35.76 -9.02 20.71
N THR A 277 -35.50 -7.75 20.98
CA THR A 277 -36.50 -6.70 21.15
C THR A 277 -36.66 -6.00 19.82
N SER A 278 -37.90 -5.79 19.37
CA SER A 278 -38.20 -4.95 18.22
C SER A 278 -38.72 -3.59 18.68
N LEU A 279 -38.13 -2.52 18.16
CA LEU A 279 -38.58 -1.15 18.38
C LEU A 279 -39.18 -0.61 17.09
N PRO A 280 -40.47 -0.23 17.06
CA PRO A 280 -41.12 0.22 15.84
C PRO A 280 -40.51 1.54 15.34
N VAL A 281 -40.39 1.67 14.01
CA VAL A 281 -40.04 2.92 13.34
C VAL A 281 -40.97 3.17 12.16
N GLU A 282 -41.24 4.45 11.87
CA GLU A 282 -42.19 4.85 10.81
C GLU A 282 -41.66 4.47 9.42
N MET A 283 -40.36 4.65 9.19
CA MET A 283 -39.70 4.37 7.92
C MET A 283 -38.22 4.14 8.16
N GLY A 284 -37.71 2.98 7.74
CA GLY A 284 -36.30 2.61 7.56
C GLY A 284 -35.33 3.18 8.60
N ALA A 285 -34.82 2.34 9.50
CA ALA A 285 -33.79 2.76 10.44
C ALA A 285 -32.36 2.46 9.96
N ARG A 286 -31.40 3.25 10.43
CA ARG A 286 -29.96 2.99 10.34
C ARG A 286 -29.34 3.04 11.73
N VAL A 287 -28.79 1.92 12.18
CA VAL A 287 -28.03 1.89 13.43
C VAL A 287 -26.72 2.63 13.25
N VAL A 288 -26.44 3.59 14.14
CA VAL A 288 -25.22 4.40 14.10
C VAL A 288 -24.22 3.96 15.17
N VAL A 289 -24.71 3.53 16.35
CA VAL A 289 -23.87 3.10 17.48
C VAL A 289 -24.57 1.98 18.23
N ALA A 290 -23.81 0.97 18.66
CA ALA A 290 -24.21 -0.04 19.62
C ALA A 290 -23.02 -0.29 20.58
N VAL A 291 -23.21 -0.02 21.88
CA VAL A 291 -22.12 -0.07 22.88
C VAL A 291 -22.57 -0.67 24.21
N GLY A 292 -21.63 -1.24 24.94
CA GLY A 292 -21.86 -1.89 26.25
C GLY A 292 -22.24 -3.36 26.13
N SER A 293 -22.72 -3.94 27.23
CA SER A 293 -23.22 -5.33 27.27
C SER A 293 -24.70 -5.41 26.90
N PHE A 294 -25.21 -6.60 26.56
CA PHE A 294 -26.63 -6.75 26.20
C PHE A 294 -27.61 -6.29 27.30
N THR A 295 -27.26 -6.47 28.58
CA THR A 295 -28.11 -6.10 29.73
C THR A 295 -27.91 -4.67 30.23
N GLY A 296 -26.85 -4.00 29.78
CA GLY A 296 -26.49 -2.66 30.20
C GLY A 296 -25.89 -1.88 29.03
N GLY A 297 -26.51 -1.98 27.87
CA GLY A 297 -26.02 -1.40 26.62
C GLY A 297 -26.92 -0.29 26.08
N LEU A 298 -26.40 0.42 25.09
CA LEU A 298 -27.06 1.51 24.40
C LEU A 298 -26.98 1.28 22.90
N VAL A 299 -28.09 1.56 22.21
CA VAL A 299 -28.18 1.63 20.75
C VAL A 299 -28.65 3.02 20.37
N ALA A 300 -27.95 3.66 19.44
CA ALA A 300 -28.43 4.87 18.78
C ALA A 300 -28.68 4.57 17.31
N TYR A 301 -29.81 5.06 16.79
CA TYR A 301 -30.18 4.86 15.40
C TYR A 301 -30.90 6.09 14.83
N GLY A 302 -30.66 6.34 13.55
CA GLY A 302 -31.43 7.30 12.77
C GLY A 302 -32.64 6.63 12.14
N ALA A 303 -33.79 7.28 12.12
CA ALA A 303 -34.98 6.88 11.36
C ALA A 303 -35.63 8.13 10.78
N SER A 304 -35.65 8.26 9.45
CA SER A 304 -35.97 9.53 8.78
C SER A 304 -35.06 10.67 9.27
N ASN A 305 -35.61 11.80 9.69
CA ASN A 305 -34.92 12.95 10.28
C ASN A 305 -34.89 12.87 11.83
N LYS A 306 -35.02 11.68 12.41
CA LYS A 306 -35.02 11.50 13.87
C LYS A 306 -33.84 10.65 14.31
N LEU A 307 -33.16 11.08 15.36
CA LEU A 307 -32.24 10.27 16.15
C LEU A 307 -32.99 9.70 17.35
N VAL A 308 -32.87 8.39 17.57
CA VAL A 308 -33.44 7.70 18.73
C VAL A 308 -32.32 7.00 19.49
N ILE A 309 -32.39 7.08 20.81
CA ILE A 309 -31.50 6.38 21.73
C ILE A 309 -32.34 5.32 22.43
N ALA A 310 -31.93 4.06 22.36
CA ALA A 310 -32.54 2.95 23.07
C ALA A 310 -31.56 2.36 24.07
N ARG A 311 -32.04 2.07 25.28
CA ARG A 311 -31.21 1.58 26.38
C ARG A 311 -31.75 0.28 26.93
N SER A 312 -30.84 -0.61 27.32
CA SER A 312 -31.20 -1.88 27.95
C SER A 312 -31.67 -1.66 29.39
N GLN A 313 -32.74 -2.34 29.76
CA GLN A 313 -33.30 -2.45 31.11
C GLN A 313 -33.37 -3.93 31.48
N GLY A 314 -32.21 -4.58 31.58
CA GLY A 314 -32.12 -6.01 31.86
C GLY A 314 -32.53 -6.88 30.66
N ALA A 315 -31.95 -6.60 29.48
CA ALA A 315 -32.17 -7.26 28.19
C ALA A 315 -33.45 -6.87 27.42
N ALA A 316 -34.32 -6.05 28.01
CA ALA A 316 -35.37 -5.34 27.28
C ALA A 316 -34.87 -3.95 26.87
N PHE A 317 -34.98 -3.58 25.60
CA PHE A 317 -34.59 -2.23 25.15
C PHE A 317 -35.79 -1.29 25.16
N VAL A 318 -35.59 -0.09 25.69
CA VAL A 318 -36.60 0.97 25.71
C VAL A 318 -36.05 2.18 24.97
N ALA A 319 -36.81 2.66 23.98
CA ALA A 319 -36.50 3.88 23.24
C ALA A 319 -36.82 5.13 24.07
N ASP A 320 -35.86 6.03 24.14
CA ASP A 320 -36.06 7.40 24.62
C ASP A 320 -36.85 8.22 23.57
N LYS A 321 -37.26 9.43 23.94
CA LYS A 321 -37.99 10.34 23.04
C LYS A 321 -37.13 10.64 21.80
N PRO A 322 -37.67 10.51 20.57
CA PRO A 322 -36.95 10.88 19.35
C PRO A 322 -36.51 12.35 19.34
N ILE A 323 -35.35 12.60 18.74
CA ILE A 323 -34.71 13.91 18.60
C ILE A 323 -34.70 14.26 17.10
N GLU A 324 -35.22 15.43 16.72
CA GLU A 324 -35.14 15.90 15.33
C GLU A 324 -33.70 16.28 14.97
N VAL A 325 -33.22 15.78 13.83
CA VAL A 325 -31.84 15.93 13.34
C VAL A 325 -31.83 16.16 11.83
N GLY A 326 -30.97 17.07 11.35
CA GLY A 326 -30.68 17.25 9.92
C GLY A 326 -29.52 16.37 9.47
N ARG A 327 -28.37 16.51 10.15
CA ARG A 327 -27.15 15.73 9.87
C ARG A 327 -26.67 14.95 11.08
N LEU A 328 -25.98 13.83 10.84
CA LEU A 328 -25.42 12.94 11.86
C LEU A 328 -23.97 12.60 11.54
N ALA A 329 -23.09 12.73 12.53
CA ALA A 329 -21.78 12.12 12.57
C ALA A 329 -21.69 11.14 13.74
N PHE A 330 -20.98 10.04 13.56
CA PHE A 330 -20.82 9.04 14.60
C PHE A 330 -19.48 8.34 14.52
N ALA A 331 -19.04 7.83 15.66
CA ALA A 331 -17.83 7.02 15.78
C ALA A 331 -18.06 5.87 16.76
N ILE A 332 -17.37 4.76 16.54
CA ILE A 332 -17.37 3.60 17.42
C ILE A 332 -15.91 3.23 17.68
N ASP A 333 -15.54 3.19 18.96
CA ASP A 333 -14.23 2.78 19.41
C ASP A 333 -14.31 1.34 19.93
N PRO A 334 -13.48 0.40 19.41
CA PRO A 334 -13.48 -1.00 19.85
C PRO A 334 -13.31 -1.20 21.37
N GLY A 335 -12.82 -0.18 22.08
CA GLY A 335 -12.73 -0.16 23.55
C GLY A 335 -14.06 0.04 24.27
N GLY A 336 -15.19 0.10 23.57
CA GLY A 336 -16.52 0.16 24.20
C GLY A 336 -17.16 1.53 24.28
N ARG A 337 -16.74 2.47 23.43
CA ARG A 337 -17.26 3.84 23.43
C ARG A 337 -17.89 4.16 22.09
N GLY A 338 -18.95 4.95 22.14
CA GLY A 338 -19.64 5.44 20.95
C GLY A 338 -19.79 6.94 21.02
N LEU A 339 -19.75 7.61 19.88
CA LEU A 339 -20.00 9.03 19.76
C LEU A 339 -21.13 9.21 18.77
N VAL A 340 -22.11 10.04 19.13
CA VAL A 340 -23.11 10.55 18.20
C VAL A 340 -23.16 12.06 18.34
N ALA A 341 -23.04 12.74 17.21
CA ALA A 341 -23.19 14.17 17.11
C ALA A 341 -24.13 14.49 15.95
N TRP A 342 -24.89 15.57 16.07
CA TRP A 342 -25.87 15.96 15.08
C TRP A 342 -26.01 17.46 14.97
N THR A 343 -26.38 17.91 13.78
CA THR A 343 -26.87 19.26 13.54
C THR A 343 -28.39 19.21 13.54
N PRO A 344 -29.10 19.97 14.41
CA PRO A 344 -30.56 20.04 14.40
C PRO A 344 -31.08 20.54 13.05
N MET A 345 -32.25 20.05 12.63
CA MET A 345 -32.95 20.57 11.47
C MET A 345 -33.51 21.96 11.79
N GLY A 346 -33.16 22.98 10.99
CA GLY A 346 -33.71 24.33 11.12
C GLY A 346 -35.19 24.41 10.72
N GLU A 347 -35.86 25.50 11.11
CA GLU A 347 -37.28 25.73 10.78
C GLU A 347 -37.53 25.77 9.27
N ASP A 348 -36.58 26.32 8.51
CA ASP A 348 -36.62 26.42 7.05
C ASP A 348 -36.02 25.18 6.34
N GLY A 349 -35.59 24.18 7.11
CA GLY A 349 -34.89 23.00 6.59
C GLY A 349 -33.38 23.17 6.41
N ASP A 350 -32.83 24.36 6.71
CA ASP A 350 -31.39 24.62 6.69
C ASP A 350 -30.68 24.01 7.91
N ASP A 351 -29.43 23.58 7.72
CA ASP A 351 -28.59 22.91 8.72
C ASP A 351 -27.82 23.91 9.60
N ASP A 352 -28.50 24.94 10.12
CA ASP A 352 -27.85 26.10 10.78
C ASP A 352 -27.84 26.01 12.32
N GLY A 353 -28.34 24.90 12.88
CA GLY A 353 -28.42 24.71 14.32
C GLY A 353 -27.06 24.48 14.98
N ALA A 354 -26.96 24.83 16.27
CA ALA A 354 -25.79 24.44 17.07
C ALA A 354 -25.68 22.90 17.12
N ILE A 355 -24.50 22.39 16.76
CA ILE A 355 -24.15 20.98 16.86
C ILE A 355 -24.38 20.52 18.30
N LYS A 356 -25.02 19.38 18.46
CA LYS A 356 -25.16 18.68 19.75
C LYS A 356 -24.51 17.31 19.65
N GLY A 357 -24.08 16.75 20.76
CA GLY A 357 -23.56 15.40 20.75
C GLY A 357 -23.42 14.80 22.14
N PHE A 358 -23.09 13.52 22.17
CA PHE A 358 -22.77 12.79 23.38
C PHE A 358 -21.73 11.70 23.10
N ILE A 359 -21.08 11.25 24.18
CA ILE A 359 -20.24 10.05 24.18
C ILE A 359 -20.95 9.01 25.04
N ALA A 360 -21.35 7.91 24.43
CA ALA A 360 -21.91 6.76 25.12
C ALA A 360 -20.78 5.88 25.66
N LYS A 361 -20.91 5.52 26.94
CA LYS A 361 -20.09 4.55 27.66
C LYS A 361 -21.10 3.64 28.36
N ASP A 362 -21.23 2.41 27.88
CA ASP A 362 -22.26 1.47 28.34
C ASP A 362 -23.70 2.01 28.19
N GLY A 363 -24.66 1.42 28.91
CA GLY A 363 -26.09 1.73 28.89
C GLY A 363 -26.51 2.91 29.77
N ALA A 364 -25.55 3.66 30.32
CA ALA A 364 -25.85 4.87 31.08
C ALA A 364 -26.58 5.90 30.18
N PRO A 365 -27.53 6.68 30.72
CA PRO A 365 -28.13 7.77 29.97
C PRO A 365 -27.02 8.74 29.50
N PRO A 366 -26.88 8.99 28.19
CA PRO A 366 -25.83 9.85 27.69
C PRO A 366 -26.09 11.30 28.08
N LYS A 367 -25.03 12.00 28.49
CA LYS A 367 -25.09 13.45 28.71
C LYS A 367 -24.98 14.16 27.36
N ILE A 368 -26.07 14.81 26.94
CA ILE A 368 -26.08 15.63 25.72
C ILE A 368 -25.36 16.95 26.02
N VAL A 369 -24.42 17.31 25.14
CA VAL A 369 -23.62 18.54 25.21
C VAL A 369 -23.86 19.37 23.94
N GLU A 370 -23.97 20.69 24.11
CA GLU A 370 -24.01 21.64 22.99
C GLU A 370 -22.58 21.99 22.58
N LEU A 371 -22.22 21.69 21.33
CA LEU A 371 -20.85 21.71 20.83
C LEU A 371 -20.49 23.02 20.09
N GLY A 372 -21.47 23.86 19.80
CA GLY A 372 -21.31 25.14 19.10
C GLY A 372 -21.79 25.09 17.65
N SER A 373 -21.37 26.05 16.82
CA SER A 373 -21.74 26.14 15.41
C SER A 373 -21.06 25.09 14.52
N GLY A 374 -21.64 24.81 13.35
CA GLY A 374 -21.05 24.02 12.27
C GLY A 374 -21.90 22.81 11.85
N SER A 375 -21.28 21.89 11.09
CA SER A 375 -21.94 20.66 10.62
C SER A 375 -21.28 19.40 11.21
N ALA A 376 -22.09 18.49 11.73
CA ALA A 376 -21.63 17.16 12.15
C ALA A 376 -21.47 16.25 10.91
N VAL A 377 -20.26 16.19 10.33
CA VAL A 377 -19.97 15.36 9.14
C VAL A 377 -19.13 14.13 9.49
N GLN A 378 -18.07 14.34 10.28
CA GLN A 378 -17.11 13.30 10.63
C GLN A 378 -16.92 13.26 12.14
N ALA A 379 -16.62 12.08 12.68
CA ALA A 379 -16.30 11.93 14.09
C ALA A 379 -15.26 10.83 14.34
N CYS A 380 -14.49 10.99 15.42
CA CYS A 380 -13.63 9.95 15.98
C CYS A 380 -13.48 10.10 17.49
N LEU A 381 -12.94 9.07 18.15
CA LEU A 381 -12.74 9.05 19.60
C LEU A 381 -11.25 8.94 19.93
N THR A 382 -10.71 9.88 20.70
CA THR A 382 -9.44 9.71 21.45
C THR A 382 -9.74 8.99 22.77
N PRO A 383 -8.76 8.61 23.62
CA PRO A 383 -9.03 7.90 24.89
C PRO A 383 -9.92 8.67 25.86
N THR A 384 -9.93 10.01 25.79
CA THR A 384 -10.66 10.87 26.74
C THR A 384 -11.73 11.73 26.08
N GLN A 385 -11.57 12.08 24.81
CA GLN A 385 -12.42 13.05 24.12
C GLN A 385 -13.00 12.51 22.82
N GLY A 386 -14.21 12.96 22.52
CA GLY A 386 -14.81 12.88 21.20
C GLY A 386 -14.36 14.05 20.33
N TRP A 387 -14.15 13.78 19.05
CA TRP A 387 -13.91 14.79 18.03
C TRP A 387 -15.01 14.71 16.99
N VAL A 388 -15.58 15.87 16.65
CA VAL A 388 -16.57 16.02 15.57
C VAL A 388 -16.24 17.25 14.76
N GLY A 389 -16.51 17.23 13.46
CA GLY A 389 -16.41 18.44 12.65
C GLY A 389 -16.81 18.23 11.21
N GLY A 390 -16.60 19.29 10.43
CA GLY A 390 -16.81 19.37 9.00
C GLY A 390 -15.79 20.33 8.36
N GLU A 391 -16.12 20.89 7.21
CA GLU A 391 -15.18 21.61 6.33
C GLU A 391 -14.37 22.72 7.00
N ASP A 392 -14.96 23.45 7.96
CA ASP A 392 -14.35 24.66 8.53
C ASP A 392 -14.02 24.60 10.03
N GLN A 393 -14.66 23.69 10.78
CA GLN A 393 -14.58 23.67 12.23
C GLN A 393 -14.59 22.25 12.77
N PHE A 394 -13.70 22.01 13.74
CA PHE A 394 -13.60 20.78 14.51
C PHE A 394 -13.75 21.08 15.99
N ILE A 395 -14.43 20.21 16.71
CA ILE A 395 -14.75 20.39 18.11
C ILE A 395 -14.32 19.13 18.85
N SER A 396 -13.50 19.31 19.88
CA SER A 396 -13.21 18.26 20.85
C SER A 396 -14.10 18.45 22.07
N PHE A 397 -14.68 17.38 22.60
CA PHE A 397 -15.55 17.46 23.77
C PHE A 397 -15.51 16.17 24.61
N ASP A 398 -15.89 16.32 25.86
CA ASP A 398 -16.13 15.23 26.81
C ASP A 398 -17.24 15.62 27.80
N ASP A 399 -17.38 14.85 28.88
CA ASP A 399 -18.41 15.10 29.90
C ASP A 399 -18.16 16.40 30.70
N THR A 400 -16.95 16.96 30.64
CA THR A 400 -16.51 18.15 31.40
C THR A 400 -16.65 19.44 30.61
N GLY A 401 -16.61 19.39 29.28
CA GLY A 401 -16.80 20.57 28.46
C GLY A 401 -16.46 20.39 26.98
N VAL A 402 -16.45 21.52 26.29
CA VAL A 402 -16.26 21.63 24.83
C VAL A 402 -15.10 22.58 24.55
N VAL A 403 -14.22 22.17 23.64
CA VAL A 403 -13.11 22.99 23.17
C VAL A 403 -13.17 23.06 21.64
N PRO A 404 -13.66 24.17 21.07
CA PRO A 404 -13.68 24.36 19.61
C PRO A 404 -12.27 24.60 19.06
N ARG A 405 -12.04 24.13 17.83
CA ARG A 405 -10.82 24.31 17.04
C ARG A 405 -11.19 24.76 15.63
N VAL A 406 -10.74 25.94 15.26
CA VAL A 406 -10.94 26.46 13.90
C VAL A 406 -9.75 26.02 13.05
N LEU A 407 -10.00 25.10 12.11
CA LEU A 407 -9.02 24.56 11.18
C LEU A 407 -9.69 24.44 9.81
N PRO A 408 -9.74 25.55 9.04
CA PRO A 408 -10.43 25.56 7.76
C PRO A 408 -9.75 24.61 6.76
N GLU A 409 -10.53 24.04 5.85
CA GLU A 409 -10.09 23.15 4.76
C GLU A 409 -9.44 21.83 5.23
N HIS A 410 -9.63 21.45 6.48
CA HIS A 410 -9.14 20.19 7.01
C HIS A 410 -10.25 19.14 7.01
N GLU A 411 -9.86 17.88 6.86
CA GLU A 411 -10.71 16.70 6.98
C GLU A 411 -10.22 15.85 8.16
N LEU A 412 -11.13 15.29 8.95
CA LEU A 412 -10.80 14.40 10.05
C LEU A 412 -10.51 12.98 9.52
N LEU A 413 -9.26 12.53 9.64
CA LEU A 413 -8.85 11.21 9.16
C LEU A 413 -8.97 10.10 10.21
N GLY A 414 -8.87 10.46 11.50
CA GLY A 414 -8.89 9.48 12.58
C GLY A 414 -8.40 10.04 13.91
N CYS A 415 -8.60 9.27 14.97
CA CYS A 415 -8.10 9.57 16.30
C CYS A 415 -7.12 8.48 16.75
N SER A 416 -6.06 8.86 17.46
CA SER A 416 -5.16 7.95 18.17
C SER A 416 -5.14 8.27 19.67
N THR A 417 -4.26 7.60 20.42
CA THR A 417 -3.97 7.96 21.81
C THR A 417 -3.36 9.35 21.97
N ASP A 418 -2.73 9.88 20.91
CA ASP A 418 -1.98 11.14 20.94
C ASP A 418 -2.83 12.34 20.48
N GLY A 419 -3.99 12.11 19.88
CA GLY A 419 -4.89 13.17 19.41
C GLY A 419 -5.69 12.80 18.15
N ALA A 420 -6.43 13.78 17.64
CA ALA A 420 -7.08 13.71 16.34
C ALA A 420 -6.10 14.07 15.22
N LEU A 421 -6.13 13.31 14.12
CA LEU A 421 -5.40 13.57 12.90
C LEU A 421 -6.32 14.22 11.88
N LEU A 422 -5.92 15.38 11.40
CA LEU A 422 -6.59 16.09 10.33
C LEU A 422 -5.67 16.29 9.13
N HIS A 423 -6.24 16.32 7.94
CA HIS A 423 -5.51 16.51 6.67
C HIS A 423 -6.11 17.66 5.89
N ARG A 424 -5.27 18.58 5.40
CA ARG A 424 -5.74 19.66 4.54
C ARG A 424 -5.89 19.16 3.11
N TYR A 425 -7.09 19.33 2.54
CA TYR A 425 -7.46 18.78 1.23
C TYR A 425 -6.43 19.12 0.14
N GLY A 426 -6.06 18.14 -0.67
CA GLY A 426 -5.13 18.32 -1.79
C GLY A 426 -3.70 18.70 -1.40
N SER A 427 -3.31 18.62 -0.13
CA SER A 427 -1.98 19.02 0.35
C SER A 427 -1.19 17.89 1.01
N THR A 428 0.05 18.17 1.41
CA THR A 428 0.89 17.31 2.28
C THR A 428 0.87 17.75 3.74
N HIS A 429 -0.03 18.69 4.10
CA HIS A 429 -0.14 19.26 5.42
C HIS A 429 -1.14 18.48 6.27
N TYR A 430 -0.68 18.07 7.44
CA TYR A 430 -1.48 17.42 8.47
C TYR A 430 -1.47 18.25 9.75
N ALA A 431 -2.53 18.13 10.53
CA ALA A 431 -2.60 18.67 11.88
C ALA A 431 -2.86 17.53 12.87
N VAL A 432 -2.12 17.52 13.98
CA VAL A 432 -2.37 16.63 15.12
C VAL A 432 -2.88 17.50 16.26
N CYS A 433 -4.11 17.25 16.69
CA CYS A 433 -4.80 18.06 17.68
C CYS A 433 -5.14 17.26 18.93
N ALA A 434 -4.65 17.74 20.07
CA ALA A 434 -5.03 17.30 21.40
C ALA A 434 -5.45 18.55 22.21
N ALA A 435 -4.77 18.81 23.34
CA ALA A 435 -4.90 20.08 24.06
C ALA A 435 -4.39 21.29 23.24
N GLN A 436 -3.49 21.04 22.30
CA GLN A 436 -3.03 22.01 21.31
C GLN A 436 -2.94 21.32 19.95
N CYS A 437 -2.99 22.11 18.88
CA CYS A 437 -2.77 21.61 17.53
C CYS A 437 -1.34 21.90 17.10
N ARG A 438 -0.68 20.88 16.55
CA ARG A 438 0.62 21.00 15.87
C ARG A 438 0.47 20.58 14.43
N THR A 439 1.21 21.22 13.54
CA THR A 439 1.24 20.85 12.12
C THR A 439 2.38 19.88 11.84
N ALA A 440 2.18 18.99 10.88
CA ALA A 440 3.21 18.15 10.29
C ALA A 440 3.13 18.29 8.76
N ASP A 441 4.23 18.67 8.14
CA ASP A 441 4.35 18.69 6.68
C ASP A 441 5.27 17.55 6.25
N LEU A 442 4.76 16.70 5.35
CA LEU A 442 5.50 15.58 4.80
C LEU A 442 6.03 15.98 3.43
N THR A 443 7.13 16.71 3.43
CA THR A 443 7.82 17.09 2.19
C THR A 443 8.16 15.86 1.37
N ALA A 444 8.08 15.95 0.05
CA ALA A 444 8.26 14.83 -0.89
C ALA A 444 7.20 13.72 -0.82
N LEU A 445 6.05 13.98 -0.20
CA LEU A 445 4.83 13.19 -0.37
C LEU A 445 3.98 13.81 -1.48
N ARG A 446 3.20 13.00 -2.20
CA ARG A 446 2.05 13.53 -2.96
C ARG A 446 0.80 13.46 -2.08
N PRO A 447 -0.17 14.37 -2.22
CA PRO A 447 -1.35 14.38 -1.36
C PRO A 447 -2.00 13.01 -1.19
N THR A 448 -2.32 12.64 0.06
CA THR A 448 -3.02 11.40 0.41
C THR A 448 -3.77 11.56 1.73
N ASN A 449 -4.93 10.91 1.82
CA ASN A 449 -5.73 10.80 3.03
C ASN A 449 -5.48 9.48 3.80
N ILE A 450 -4.57 8.62 3.34
CA ILE A 450 -4.19 7.41 4.06
C ILE A 450 -3.07 7.77 5.03
N ALA A 451 -3.44 8.17 6.24
CA ALA A 451 -2.51 8.56 7.28
C ALA A 451 -3.00 8.17 8.68
N ALA A 452 -2.05 8.02 9.61
CA ALA A 452 -2.32 7.70 11.01
C ALA A 452 -1.30 8.38 11.93
N ILE A 453 -1.62 8.47 13.22
CA ILE A 453 -0.67 8.86 14.26
C ILE A 453 -0.20 7.60 14.99
N ALA A 454 1.11 7.43 15.10
CA ALA A 454 1.74 6.34 15.83
C ALA A 454 2.94 6.88 16.62
N GLY A 455 3.04 6.57 17.92
CA GLY A 455 4.14 7.05 18.76
C GLY A 455 4.34 8.58 18.71
N GLY A 456 3.24 9.35 18.70
CA GLY A 456 3.26 10.81 18.64
C GLY A 456 3.70 11.42 17.31
N LYS A 457 3.85 10.64 16.23
CA LYS A 457 4.27 11.11 14.90
C LYS A 457 3.23 10.82 13.84
N VAL A 458 3.14 11.69 12.84
CA VAL A 458 2.29 11.48 11.66
C VAL A 458 3.00 10.54 10.69
N TYR A 459 2.25 9.55 10.21
CA TYR A 459 2.64 8.62 9.16
C TYR A 459 1.62 8.72 8.04
N ALA A 460 2.07 9.02 6.83
CA ALA A 460 1.24 8.96 5.63
C ALA A 460 1.74 7.86 4.71
N VAL A 461 0.81 7.23 4.01
CA VAL A 461 1.07 6.07 3.18
C VAL A 461 0.56 6.28 1.78
N ARG A 462 1.36 5.84 0.81
CA ARG A 462 0.92 5.64 -0.57
C ARG A 462 1.41 4.32 -1.07
N THR A 463 0.62 3.68 -1.91
CA THR A 463 1.01 2.43 -2.56
C THR A 463 1.19 2.65 -4.04
N ARG A 464 2.10 1.85 -4.60
CA ARG A 464 2.31 1.77 -6.03
C ARG A 464 2.67 0.33 -6.38
N ASP A 465 1.82 -0.32 -7.16
CA ASP A 465 1.96 -1.72 -7.51
C ASP A 465 2.16 -2.57 -6.24
N ARG A 466 3.32 -3.20 -6.09
CA ARG A 466 3.71 -4.05 -4.94
C ARG A 466 4.62 -3.34 -3.95
N VAL A 467 4.59 -2.00 -3.91
CA VAL A 467 5.41 -1.18 -3.02
C VAL A 467 4.53 -0.29 -2.17
N ILE A 468 4.83 -0.24 -0.87
CA ILE A 468 4.25 0.68 0.10
C ILE A 468 5.31 1.71 0.46
N GLY A 469 5.05 2.99 0.19
CA GLY A 469 5.82 4.11 0.70
C GLY A 469 5.23 4.63 2.00
N VAL A 470 6.07 4.88 2.99
CA VAL A 470 5.71 5.42 4.30
C VAL A 470 6.51 6.69 4.55
N TRP A 471 5.81 7.82 4.65
CA TRP A 471 6.39 9.11 5.00
C TRP A 471 6.11 9.38 6.47
N THR A 472 7.17 9.65 7.23
CA THR A 472 7.07 9.89 8.66
C THR A 472 7.55 11.30 8.97
N GLU A 473 6.81 11.99 9.83
CA GLU A 473 7.17 13.33 10.29
C GLU A 473 8.62 13.41 10.81
N GLY A 474 9.43 14.22 10.13
CA GLY A 474 10.84 14.45 10.49
C GLY A 474 11.80 13.31 10.13
N LYS A 475 11.39 12.34 9.30
CA LYS A 475 12.25 11.23 8.85
C LYS A 475 12.19 11.07 7.32
N ALA A 476 13.24 10.49 6.75
CA ALA A 476 13.23 10.06 5.36
C ALA A 476 12.17 8.96 5.12
N PRO A 477 11.54 8.92 3.93
CA PRO A 477 10.54 7.91 3.63
C PRO A 477 11.14 6.50 3.64
N LYS A 478 10.37 5.53 4.12
CA LYS A 478 10.69 4.10 4.09
C LYS A 478 9.82 3.42 3.04
N PHE A 479 10.35 2.38 2.42
CA PHE A 479 9.64 1.62 1.39
C PHE A 479 9.66 0.13 1.72
N TYR A 480 8.55 -0.53 1.45
CA TYR A 480 8.35 -1.95 1.70
C TYR A 480 7.81 -2.62 0.44
N ALA A 481 8.29 -3.82 0.13
CA ALA A 481 7.70 -4.66 -0.90
C ALA A 481 6.55 -5.49 -0.32
N THR A 482 5.56 -5.83 -1.15
CA THR A 482 4.49 -6.76 -0.84
C THR A 482 4.45 -7.85 -1.90
N GLU A 483 3.94 -9.04 -1.56
CA GLU A 483 3.76 -10.11 -2.56
C GLU A 483 2.70 -9.76 -3.61
N LYS A 484 1.71 -8.94 -3.22
CA LYS A 484 0.54 -8.55 -4.01
C LYS A 484 0.31 -7.05 -3.93
N SER A 485 -0.36 -6.51 -4.94
CA SER A 485 -0.71 -5.08 -4.93
C SER A 485 -1.79 -4.81 -3.89
N LEU A 486 -1.59 -3.75 -3.09
CA LEU A 486 -2.51 -3.32 -2.04
C LEU A 486 -3.14 -1.98 -2.42
N THR A 487 -4.47 -1.92 -2.36
CA THR A 487 -5.23 -0.67 -2.36
C THR A 487 -5.64 -0.36 -0.92
N PRO A 488 -4.89 0.51 -0.20
CA PRO A 488 -5.22 0.83 1.18
C PRO A 488 -6.50 1.66 1.24
N THR A 489 -7.34 1.36 2.21
CA THR A 489 -8.62 2.03 2.46
C THR A 489 -8.54 2.92 3.69
N LEU A 490 -7.85 2.47 4.73
CA LEU A 490 -7.66 3.22 5.96
C LEU A 490 -6.32 2.87 6.61
N ALA A 491 -5.82 3.77 7.43
CA ALA A 491 -4.63 3.59 8.26
C ALA A 491 -4.98 3.87 9.73
N TYR A 492 -4.43 3.07 10.64
CA TYR A 492 -4.58 3.28 12.07
C TYR A 492 -3.28 2.90 12.79
N GLY A 493 -2.98 3.61 13.88
CA GLY A 493 -1.67 3.56 14.52
C GLY A 493 -1.70 2.99 15.93
N SER A 494 -0.53 2.54 16.38
CA SER A 494 -0.23 2.19 17.77
C SER A 494 1.15 2.69 18.16
N ALA A 495 1.55 2.49 19.42
CA ALA A 495 2.93 2.73 19.83
C ALA A 495 3.97 1.87 19.09
N LYS A 496 3.58 0.75 18.46
CA LYS A 496 4.49 -0.21 17.83
C LYS A 496 4.59 -0.09 16.29
N GLY A 497 3.64 0.60 15.66
CA GLY A 497 3.46 0.47 14.21
C GLY A 497 2.26 1.23 13.69
N ILE A 498 2.19 1.32 12.37
CA ILE A 498 0.95 1.60 11.64
C ILE A 498 0.43 0.31 11.03
N GLU A 499 -0.88 0.19 10.99
CA GLU A 499 -1.58 -0.87 10.29
C GLU A 499 -2.42 -0.27 9.17
N LEU A 500 -2.46 -0.96 8.04
CA LEU A 500 -3.26 -0.60 6.88
C LEU A 500 -4.32 -1.67 6.68
N LEU A 501 -5.58 -1.27 6.56
CA LEU A 501 -6.62 -2.13 6.03
C LEU A 501 -6.81 -1.75 4.56
N GLY A 502 -6.84 -2.74 3.70
CA GLY A 502 -7.09 -2.55 2.28
C GLY A 502 -7.46 -3.83 1.56
N GLU A 503 -7.47 -3.76 0.24
CA GLU A 503 -7.84 -4.86 -0.63
C GLU A 503 -6.68 -5.26 -1.54
N THR A 504 -6.58 -6.57 -1.76
CA THR A 504 -5.71 -7.19 -2.77
C THR A 504 -6.59 -7.94 -3.78
N GLU A 505 -5.99 -8.51 -4.83
CA GLU A 505 -6.73 -9.36 -5.77
C GLU A 505 -7.39 -10.60 -5.14
N ASP A 506 -6.91 -11.02 -3.97
CA ASP A 506 -7.50 -12.16 -3.26
C ASP A 506 -8.56 -11.74 -2.21
N GLY A 507 -8.71 -10.45 -1.94
CA GLY A 507 -9.66 -9.90 -0.97
C GLY A 507 -9.02 -9.04 0.12
N VAL A 508 -9.76 -8.82 1.22
CA VAL A 508 -9.40 -7.90 2.30
C VAL A 508 -8.16 -8.38 3.05
N THR A 509 -7.26 -7.46 3.37
CA THR A 509 -5.96 -7.74 3.96
C THR A 509 -5.54 -6.62 4.90
N ILE A 510 -4.82 -6.99 5.96
CA ILE A 510 -4.15 -6.05 6.86
C ILE A 510 -2.65 -6.10 6.61
N VAL A 511 -2.00 -4.93 6.56
CA VAL A 511 -0.54 -4.83 6.51
C VAL A 511 -0.04 -4.17 7.77
N ARG A 512 0.91 -4.81 8.45
CA ARG A 512 1.57 -4.26 9.65
C ARG A 512 2.94 -3.71 9.27
N LEU A 513 3.16 -2.44 9.53
CA LEU A 513 4.41 -1.76 9.20
C LEU A 513 5.12 -1.34 10.49
N PRO A 514 6.34 -1.84 10.75
CA PRO A 514 7.10 -1.49 11.93
C PRO A 514 7.62 -0.05 11.87
N LEU A 515 7.66 0.64 13.02
CA LEU A 515 8.17 2.03 13.13
C LEU A 515 9.71 2.12 13.03
#